data_AF-A0A1K2HXA8-F1
#
_entry.id   AF-A0A1K2HXA8-F1
#
_cell.length_a   1.000
_cell.length_b   1.000
_cell.length_c   1.000
_cell.angle_alpha   90.00
_cell.angle_beta   90.00
_cell.angle_gamma   90.00
#
_symmetry.space_group_name_H-M   'P 1'
#
loop_
_entity.id
_entity.type
_entity.pdbx_description
1 polymer ?
#
loop_
_entity_poly.entity_id
_entity_poly.type
_entity_poly.pdbx_seq_one_letter_code
_entity_poly.pdbx_strand_id
1 'polypeptide(L)' 'MTTEGHIAALERRHNELDRQIDAEMLRPTRDELLIRALKRKKLEIKDELARMKVAA' A
#
# COMPACT_ATOMS: atom_id res chain seq x y z
N MET A 1 -5.93 7.87 22.12
CA MET A 1 -6.46 7.34 20.84
C MET A 1 -5.27 6.69 20.15
N THR A 2 -5.25 5.36 20.13
CA THR A 2 -4.05 4.53 20.08
C THR A 2 -3.46 4.44 18.66
N THR A 3 -2.13 4.31 18.59
CA THR A 3 -1.33 4.04 17.38
C THR A 3 -1.90 2.93 16.49
N GLU A 4 -2.61 1.96 17.10
CA GLU A 4 -3.34 0.90 16.41
C GLU A 4 -4.39 1.38 15.40
N GLY A 5 -5.10 2.48 15.68
CA GLY A 5 -6.11 3.01 14.74
C GLY A 5 -5.51 3.56 13.44
N HIS A 6 -4.34 4.19 13.54
CA HIS A 6 -3.59 4.67 12.37
C HIS A 6 -2.99 3.51 11.57
N ILE A 7 -2.43 2.51 12.26
CA ILE A 7 -1.89 1.30 11.63
C ILE A 7 -2.99 0.56 10.84
N ALA A 8 -4.17 0.36 11.45
CA ALA A 8 -5.29 -0.30 10.78
C ALA A 8 -5.78 0.46 9.53
N ALA A 9 -5.77 1.80 9.57
CA ALA A 9 -6.11 2.63 8.40
C ALA A 9 -5.08 2.50 7.28
N LEU A 10 -3.78 2.51 7.62
CA LEU A 10 -2.68 2.29 6.68
C LEU A 10 -2.73 0.89 6.07
N GLU A 11 -2.98 -0.15 6.87
CA GLU A 11 -3.13 -1.53 6.38
C GLU A 11 -4.30 -1.69 5.41
N ARG A 12 -5.45 -1.07 5.67
CA ARG A 12 -6.57 -1.05 4.71
C ARG A 12 -6.17 -0.43 3.39
N ARG A 13 -5.48 0.73 3.45
CA ARG A 13 -5.01 1.46 2.27
C ARG A 13 -3.98 0.66 1.47
N HIS A 14 -3.09 -0.04 2.17
CA HIS A 14 -2.13 -0.97 1.58
C HIS A 14 -2.82 -2.13 0.86
N ASN A 15 -3.84 -2.74 1.48
CA ASN A 15 -4.63 -3.82 0.88
C ASN A 15 -5.38 -3.36 -0.39
N GLU A 16 -5.91 -2.14 -0.38
CA GLU A 16 -6.60 -1.57 -1.53
C GLU A 16 -5.65 -1.29 -2.71
N LEU A 17 -4.45 -0.77 -2.41
CA LEU A 17 -3.38 -0.63 -3.41
C LEU A 17 -2.96 -1.99 -3.98
N ASP A 18 -2.88 -3.02 -3.14
CA ASP A 18 -2.50 -4.35 -3.62
C ASP A 18 -3.54 -4.94 -4.56
N ARG A 19 -4.83 -4.80 -4.22
CA ARG A 19 -5.92 -5.18 -5.12
C ARG A 19 -5.89 -4.42 -6.45
N GLN A 20 -5.57 -3.13 -6.42
CA GLN A 20 -5.41 -2.34 -7.65
C GLN A 20 -4.24 -2.82 -8.50
N ILE A 21 -3.11 -3.17 -7.87
CA ILE A 21 -1.94 -3.75 -8.56
C ILE A 21 -2.30 -5.09 -9.19
N ASP A 22 -2.98 -5.96 -8.44
CA ASP A 22 -3.37 -7.30 -8.91
C ASP A 22 -4.35 -7.22 -10.08
N ALA A 23 -5.35 -6.33 -9.97
CA ALA A 23 -6.29 -6.06 -11.05
C ALA A 23 -5.61 -5.51 -12.32
N GLU A 24 -4.64 -4.60 -12.16
CA GLU A 24 -3.85 -4.12 -13.31
C GLU A 24 -2.91 -5.18 -13.88
N MET A 25 -2.32 -6.04 -13.05
CA MET A 25 -1.51 -7.16 -13.52
C MET A 25 -2.32 -8.17 -14.34
N LEU A 26 -3.60 -8.37 -13.99
CA LEU A 26 -4.52 -9.21 -14.75
C LEU A 26 -4.99 -8.57 -16.06
N ARG A 27 -4.87 -7.25 -16.21
CA ARG A 27 -5.29 -6.58 -17.44
C ARG A 27 -4.33 -6.90 -18.59
N PRO A 28 -4.85 -7.13 -19.81
CA PRO A 28 -4.03 -7.38 -20.98
C PRO A 28 -3.23 -6.14 -21.42
N THR A 29 -3.79 -4.94 -21.25
CA THR A 29 -3.09 -3.65 -21.36
C THR A 29 -2.63 -3.18 -19.99
N ARG A 30 -1.65 -3.90 -19.44
CA ARG A 30 -1.05 -3.59 -18.14
C ARG A 30 -0.24 -2.32 -18.27
N ASP A 31 -0.65 -1.28 -17.55
CA ASP A 31 0.06 -0.02 -17.54
C ASP A 31 1.24 -0.12 -16.55
N GLU A 32 2.43 -0.41 -17.08
CA GLU A 32 3.65 -0.58 -16.26
C GLU A 32 3.99 0.68 -15.45
N LEU A 33 3.64 1.87 -15.95
CA LEU A 33 3.79 3.13 -15.21
C LEU A 33 2.88 3.17 -14.00
N LEU A 34 1.61 2.76 -14.17
CA LEU A 34 0.64 2.68 -13.08
C LEU A 34 1.06 1.62 -12.05
N ILE A 35 1.46 0.41 -12.49
CA ILE A 35 1.95 -0.64 -11.60
C ILE A 35 3.19 -0.18 -10.82
N ARG A 36 4.14 0.51 -11.46
CA ARG A 36 5.31 1.08 -10.77
C ARG A 36 4.88 2.13 -9.75
N ALA A 37 3.98 3.03 -10.09
CA ALA A 37 3.47 4.06 -9.17
C ALA A 37 2.75 3.44 -7.97
N LEU A 38 1.91 2.43 -8.20
CA LEU A 38 1.19 1.70 -7.16
C LEU A 38 2.15 0.92 -6.26
N LYS A 39 3.14 0.21 -6.82
CA LYS A 39 4.19 -0.47 -6.03
C LYS A 39 5.00 0.52 -5.19
N ARG A 40 5.28 1.71 -5.71
CA ARG A 40 5.98 2.78 -4.97
C ARG A 40 5.16 3.26 -3.78
N LYS A 41 3.87 3.57 -3.99
CA LYS A 41 2.94 3.91 -2.91
C LYS A 41 2.79 2.78 -1.88
N LYS A 42 2.74 1.52 -2.33
CA LYS A 42 2.71 0.35 -1.45
C LYS A 42 3.96 0.29 -0.57
N LEU A 43 5.13 0.57 -1.15
CA LEU A 43 6.39 0.62 -0.42
C LEU A 43 6.41 1.76 0.62
N GLU A 44 5.97 2.96 0.25
CA GLU A 44 5.90 4.12 1.15
C GLU A 44 4.98 3.85 2.34
N ILE A 45 3.78 3.29 2.12
CA ILE A 45 2.86 2.92 3.20
C ILE A 45 3.47 1.84 4.10
N LYS A 46 4.22 0.89 3.53
CA LYS A 46 4.90 -0.15 4.29
C LYS A 46 6.04 0.44 5.14
N ASP A 47 6.80 1.40 4.62
CA ASP A 47 7.82 2.14 5.36
C ASP A 47 7.19 3.00 6.48
N GLU A 48 6.07 3.65 6.20
CA GLU A 48 5.33 4.45 7.18
C GLU A 48 4.76 3.57 8.29
N LEU A 49 4.19 2.41 7.94
CA LEU A 49 3.78 1.37 8.89
C LEU A 49 4.95 0.84 9.72
N ALA A 50 6.09 0.57 9.09
CA ALA A 50 7.28 0.08 9.77
C ALA A 50 7.80 1.14 10.76
N ARG A 51 7.86 2.41 10.35
CA ARG A 51 8.21 3.53 11.24
C ARG A 51 7.23 3.65 12.40
N MET A 52 5.93 3.57 12.15
CA MET A 52 4.92 3.63 13.22
C MET A 52 4.99 2.43 14.16
N LYS A 53 5.27 1.22 13.65
CA LYS A 53 5.50 0.03 14.48
C LYS A 53 6.77 0.11 15.33
N VAL A 54 7.81 0.75 14.82
CA VAL A 54 9.09 0.92 15.55
C VAL A 54 9.00 2.06 16.57
N ALA A 55 8.18 3.08 16.30
CA ALA A 55 8.00 4.24 17.18
C ALA A 55 6.94 4.02 18.29
N ALA A 56 6.20 2.92 18.25
CA ALA A 56 5.22 2.51 19.28
C ALA A 56 5.83 1.46 20.22
#